data_AF-A0A2H0WG62-F1
#
_entry.id   AF-A0A2H0WG62-F1
#
_cell.length_a   1.000
_cell.length_b   1.000
_cell.length_c   1.000
_cell.angle_alpha   90.00
_cell.angle_beta   90.00
_cell.angle_gamma   90.00
#
_symmetry.space_group_name_H-M   'P 1'
#
loop_
_entity.id
_entity.type
_entity.pdbx_description
1 polymer ?
#
loop_
_entity_poly.entity_id
_entity_poly.type
_entity_poly.pdbx_seq_one_letter_code
_entity_poly.pdbx_strand_id
1 'polypeptide(L)'
;MNKSVLTSFLWIPLQMGLLVPGFQAMAQLVPSSMETASTDVCSQFVPTEVIVDGQRTMRYQVTNGEQLRCLPDQPYAPWTVSKDSWSIQDEASWQNFVYTIGKAIERGQCSTVDSCLVSSINPYRDQMDIQAIHFADCADFPMYLRAYFAFKNQLPFSMGSTIQANPPTSDQMLEINQKVAQAQKRYDSFFAMGSPGGEEERLKRLDDLQKLVQQQQDMSNPKDLRYTKNGNFFNSRINVPSTNGVRRDFFQIVRMINDQISSGSYRMLLTAPGQVLPDFYSPVINRQGIQRGTVVYKPTGHLSIVYDITDNGEIHLIDAHPDNSVTKLTYSKEYMRSLPSHGAGFKNWRPFRLNDIRRDYQGNILMARPVFDQDNDIPTFSLEQYFGNADVTNSNANNAKWIAAGRSMDWYDYVQVRLAKEGYRQDILAQFKSDLDALCGDLKGRATAVQTAVAAGIQR
;
A
#
# COMPACT_ATOMS: atom_id res chain seq x y z
N MET A 1 -60.43 16.31 -16.65
CA MET A 1 -61.51 16.56 -15.67
C MET A 1 -61.36 15.57 -14.53
N ASN A 2 -61.15 16.07 -13.30
CA ASN A 2 -61.38 15.48 -11.95
C ASN A 2 -61.00 14.00 -11.68
N LYS A 3 -60.44 13.60 -10.53
CA LYS A 3 -60.10 14.26 -9.26
C LYS A 3 -59.18 13.31 -8.50
N SER A 4 -58.29 13.90 -7.71
CA SER A 4 -57.39 13.33 -6.72
C SER A 4 -58.10 12.65 -5.53
N VAL A 5 -57.49 11.59 -4.98
CA VAL A 5 -57.63 11.20 -3.58
C VAL A 5 -56.23 10.87 -3.02
N LEU A 6 -55.80 11.71 -2.09
CA LEU A 6 -54.65 11.56 -1.19
C LEU A 6 -55.08 10.73 0.02
N THR A 7 -54.22 9.85 0.50
CA THR A 7 -54.26 9.33 1.88
C THR A 7 -52.88 9.41 2.53
N SER A 8 -52.87 10.32 3.51
CA SER A 8 -51.97 10.62 4.62
C SER A 8 -51.04 9.52 5.13
N PHE A 9 -49.74 9.85 5.26
CA PHE A 9 -48.88 9.36 6.35
C PHE A 9 -48.29 10.57 7.09
N LEU A 10 -48.56 10.64 8.38
CA LEU A 10 -48.13 11.68 9.30
C LEU A 10 -46.60 11.68 9.44
N TRP A 11 -45.99 12.82 9.15
CA TRP A 11 -44.70 13.23 9.66
C TRP A 11 -44.89 13.95 11.00
N ILE A 12 -44.17 13.52 12.03
CA ILE A 12 -44.03 14.26 13.29
C ILE A 12 -42.78 15.15 13.16
N PRO A 13 -42.89 16.49 13.24
CA PRO A 13 -41.73 17.37 13.31
C PRO A 13 -41.25 17.46 14.76
N LEU A 14 -39.96 17.19 14.99
CA LEU A 14 -39.32 17.47 16.28
C LEU A 14 -38.95 18.96 16.34
N GLN A 15 -39.47 19.63 17.38
CA GLN A 15 -39.25 21.03 17.68
C GLN A 15 -37.81 21.37 18.06
N MET A 16 -37.47 22.62 17.73
CA MET A 16 -36.29 23.38 18.11
C MET A 16 -36.04 23.46 19.62
N GLY A 17 -34.75 23.58 19.97
CA GLY A 17 -34.28 24.68 20.80
C GLY A 17 -33.80 24.30 22.20
N LEU A 18 -32.48 24.35 22.41
CA LEU A 18 -31.86 24.91 23.62
C LEU A 18 -30.48 25.45 23.22
N LEU A 19 -30.46 26.76 22.97
CA LEU A 19 -29.26 27.60 22.84
C LEU A 19 -28.72 27.87 24.24
N VAL A 20 -27.43 27.60 24.46
CA VAL A 20 -26.69 28.08 25.64
C VAL A 20 -26.16 29.49 25.32
N PRO A 21 -26.49 30.54 26.10
CA PRO A 21 -25.95 31.87 25.89
C PRO A 21 -24.70 32.10 26.77
N GLY A 22 -23.70 32.75 26.20
CA GLY A 22 -22.59 33.34 26.95
C GLY A 22 -21.24 33.05 26.32
N PHE A 23 -20.79 33.94 25.43
CA PHE A 23 -19.41 34.43 25.30
C PHE A 23 -19.37 35.30 24.03
N GLN A 24 -19.49 36.62 24.23
CA GLN A 24 -19.14 37.63 23.22
C GLN A 24 -18.00 38.48 23.78
N ALA A 25 -17.11 38.87 22.86
CA ALA A 25 -16.00 39.83 22.99
C ALA A 25 -14.68 39.29 23.56
N MET A 26 -13.82 38.78 22.67
CA MET A 26 -12.49 39.36 22.41
C MET A 26 -12.09 39.06 20.97
N ALA A 27 -12.39 40.01 20.08
CA ALA A 27 -11.70 40.13 18.80
C ALA A 27 -10.47 41.02 19.01
N GLN A 28 -9.41 40.73 18.26
CA GLN A 28 -8.12 41.42 18.19
C GLN A 28 -7.07 40.95 19.19
N LEU A 29 -6.23 40.02 18.72
CA LEU A 29 -4.81 40.24 18.43
C LEU A 29 -4.23 38.90 17.97
N VAL A 30 -4.33 38.62 16.66
CA VAL A 30 -3.51 37.59 16.02
C VAL A 30 -2.14 38.21 15.84
N PRO A 31 -1.08 37.72 16.51
CA PRO A 31 0.27 38.04 16.08
C PRO A 31 0.41 37.42 14.68
N SER A 32 0.81 38.24 13.72
CA SER A 32 1.30 37.80 12.41
C SER A 32 2.44 36.80 12.63
N SER A 33 2.08 35.51 12.71
CA SER A 33 3.02 34.42 12.71
C SER A 33 3.63 34.36 11.32
N MET A 34 4.90 34.74 11.25
CA MET A 34 5.89 34.33 10.27
C MET A 34 5.30 33.50 9.11
N GLU A 35 5.00 34.16 7.99
CA GLU A 35 5.12 33.51 6.69
C GLU A 35 6.56 33.02 6.60
N THR A 36 6.78 31.77 7.01
CA THR A 36 7.98 31.03 6.62
C THR A 36 8.03 31.11 5.11
N ALA A 37 9.10 31.70 4.59
CA ALA A 37 9.37 31.80 3.17
C ALA A 37 9.12 30.44 2.50
N SER A 38 7.95 30.32 1.85
CA SER A 38 7.71 29.33 0.82
C SER A 38 8.61 29.73 -0.34
N THR A 39 9.88 29.34 -0.25
CA THR A 39 10.74 29.27 -1.42
C THR A 39 9.97 28.46 -2.45
N ASP A 40 9.74 29.06 -3.61
CA ASP A 40 9.02 28.41 -4.71
C ASP A 40 9.77 27.11 -5.05
N VAL A 41 9.24 25.98 -4.56
CA VAL A 41 9.86 24.65 -4.65
C VAL A 41 10.18 24.30 -6.11
N CYS A 42 9.40 24.81 -7.07
CA CYS A 42 9.65 24.58 -8.49
C CYS A 42 10.79 25.44 -9.03
N SER A 43 10.97 26.68 -8.53
CA SER A 43 12.06 27.57 -8.98
C SER A 43 13.47 27.04 -8.69
N GLN A 44 13.61 26.22 -7.64
CA GLN A 44 14.88 25.60 -7.25
C GLN A 44 15.04 24.16 -7.79
N PHE A 45 13.99 23.61 -8.39
CA PHE A 45 13.96 22.25 -8.91
C PHE A 45 14.43 22.23 -10.37
N VAL A 46 15.73 22.35 -10.55
CA VAL A 46 16.39 22.30 -11.86
C VAL A 46 17.05 20.93 -12.08
N PRO A 47 17.13 20.44 -13.33
CA PRO A 47 17.80 19.19 -13.58
C PRO A 47 19.31 19.32 -13.35
N THR A 48 19.94 18.26 -12.87
CA THR A 48 21.39 18.15 -12.66
C THR A 48 22.00 17.19 -13.69
N GLU A 49 23.26 17.44 -14.06
CA GLU A 49 24.00 16.53 -14.92
C GLU A 49 24.36 15.27 -14.12
N VAL A 50 23.96 14.11 -14.63
CA VAL A 50 24.35 12.80 -14.10
C VAL A 50 24.89 11.91 -15.23
N ILE A 51 25.69 10.91 -14.85
CA ILE A 51 26.22 9.93 -15.79
C ILE A 51 25.33 8.68 -15.76
N VAL A 52 24.70 8.38 -16.88
CA VAL A 52 23.92 7.15 -17.10
C VAL A 52 24.66 6.32 -18.14
N ASP A 53 25.18 5.15 -17.74
CA ASP A 53 25.94 4.25 -18.63
C ASP A 53 27.09 4.94 -19.39
N GLY A 54 27.78 5.87 -18.72
CA GLY A 54 28.89 6.64 -19.32
C GLY A 54 28.46 7.83 -20.18
N GLN A 55 27.15 8.07 -20.37
CA GLN A 55 26.62 9.22 -21.08
C GLN A 55 26.13 10.30 -20.11
N ARG A 56 26.45 11.56 -20.39
CA ARG A 56 25.95 12.71 -19.63
C ARG A 56 24.49 12.95 -19.98
N THR A 57 23.64 13.02 -18.97
CA THR A 57 22.20 13.27 -19.13
C THR A 57 21.73 14.21 -18.04
N MET A 58 20.83 15.14 -18.37
CA MET A 58 20.19 16.01 -17.40
C MET A 58 19.02 15.29 -16.75
N ARG A 59 19.02 15.17 -15.41
CA ARG A 59 17.98 14.45 -14.65
C ARG A 59 17.48 15.29 -13.48
N TYR A 60 16.23 15.07 -13.09
CA TYR A 60 15.66 15.71 -11.90
C TYR A 60 15.83 14.79 -10.69
N GLN A 61 16.39 15.34 -9.61
CA GLN A 61 16.54 14.62 -8.34
C GLN A 61 15.38 14.99 -7.41
N VAL A 62 14.38 14.12 -7.35
CA VAL A 62 13.26 14.28 -6.41
C VAL A 62 13.76 13.94 -5.01
N THR A 63 13.81 14.91 -4.11
CA THR A 63 14.20 14.74 -2.70
C THR A 63 13.02 14.87 -1.73
N ASN A 64 11.87 15.33 -2.21
CA ASN A 64 10.60 15.28 -1.48
C ASN A 64 9.40 15.24 -2.44
N GLY A 65 8.25 14.82 -1.92
CA GLY A 65 7.03 14.66 -2.72
C GLY A 65 6.45 15.95 -3.33
N GLU A 66 6.75 17.13 -2.78
CA GLU A 66 6.23 18.39 -3.36
C GLU A 66 6.86 18.68 -4.72
N GLN A 67 8.10 18.25 -4.95
CA GLN A 67 8.80 18.46 -6.22
C GLN A 67 8.17 17.69 -7.39
N LEU A 68 7.36 16.67 -7.12
CA LEU A 68 6.65 15.92 -8.16
C LEU A 68 5.73 16.81 -8.99
N ARG A 69 5.17 17.88 -8.41
CA ARG A 69 4.33 18.85 -9.12
C ARG A 69 5.13 19.75 -10.08
N CYS A 70 6.45 19.76 -9.94
CA CYS A 70 7.38 20.59 -10.68
C CYS A 70 8.09 19.82 -11.81
N LEU A 71 7.88 18.50 -11.90
CA LEU A 71 8.45 17.68 -12.96
C LEU A 71 7.93 18.14 -14.33
N PRO A 72 8.77 18.15 -15.37
CA PRO A 72 8.33 18.45 -16.73
C PRO A 72 7.30 17.43 -17.23
N ASP A 73 6.64 17.78 -18.33
CA ASP A 73 5.73 16.86 -19.00
C ASP A 73 6.47 15.59 -19.43
N GLN A 74 5.82 14.44 -19.15
CA GLN A 74 6.32 13.13 -19.55
C GLN A 74 6.12 12.91 -21.05
N PRO A 75 6.98 12.11 -21.72
CA PRO A 75 6.81 11.84 -23.15
C PRO A 75 5.50 11.07 -23.41
N TYR A 76 4.91 11.26 -24.59
CA TYR A 76 3.74 10.47 -25.00
C TYR A 76 4.16 9.02 -25.30
N ALA A 77 3.52 8.08 -24.61
CA ALA A 77 3.88 6.67 -24.54
C ALA A 77 2.62 5.79 -24.69
N PRO A 78 2.10 5.61 -25.91
CA PRO A 78 0.88 4.85 -26.11
C PRO A 78 1.05 3.37 -25.73
N TRP A 79 0.28 2.92 -24.75
CA TRP A 79 0.30 1.54 -24.28
C TRP A 79 -0.46 0.65 -25.26
N THR A 80 0.30 -0.13 -26.01
CA THR A 80 -0.24 -1.11 -26.96
C THR A 80 -0.31 -2.47 -26.30
N VAL A 81 -1.46 -3.13 -26.38
CA VAL A 81 -1.68 -4.48 -25.83
C VAL A 81 -1.91 -5.46 -26.96
N SER A 82 -1.15 -6.55 -27.00
CA SER A 82 -1.31 -7.59 -28.03
C SER A 82 -1.80 -8.92 -27.46
N LYS A 83 -1.53 -9.19 -26.18
CA LYS A 83 -1.92 -10.41 -25.46
C LYS A 83 -3.20 -10.22 -24.67
N ASP A 84 -4.00 -11.27 -24.56
CA ASP A 84 -5.26 -11.29 -23.80
C ASP A 84 -5.08 -11.67 -22.32
N SER A 85 -3.90 -12.14 -21.94
CA SER A 85 -3.58 -12.62 -20.59
C SER A 85 -2.07 -12.63 -20.38
N TRP A 86 -1.65 -12.73 -19.12
CA TRP A 86 -0.27 -13.01 -18.76
C TRP A 86 -0.01 -14.51 -18.86
N SER A 87 0.95 -14.91 -19.68
CA SER A 87 1.37 -16.32 -19.73
C SER A 87 2.30 -16.66 -18.56
N ILE A 88 2.51 -17.97 -18.33
CA ILE A 88 3.52 -18.45 -17.36
C ILE A 88 4.91 -17.89 -17.69
N GLN A 89 5.24 -17.74 -18.97
CA GLN A 89 6.51 -17.17 -19.39
C GLN A 89 6.59 -15.66 -19.10
N ASP A 90 5.49 -14.93 -19.22
CA ASP A 90 5.44 -13.50 -18.85
C ASP A 90 5.65 -13.32 -17.35
N GLU A 91 5.05 -14.18 -16.52
CA GLU A 91 5.27 -14.19 -15.07
C GLU A 91 6.72 -14.54 -14.69
N ALA A 92 7.34 -15.49 -15.39
CA ALA A 92 8.75 -15.82 -15.19
C ALA A 92 9.68 -14.66 -15.60
N SER A 93 9.37 -13.98 -16.70
CA SER A 93 10.11 -12.79 -17.15
C SER A 93 9.95 -11.62 -16.17
N TRP A 94 8.76 -11.44 -15.59
CA TRP A 94 8.50 -10.47 -14.53
C TRP A 94 9.34 -10.76 -13.28
N GLN A 95 9.37 -12.02 -12.83
CA GLN A 95 10.22 -12.44 -11.73
C GLN A 95 11.70 -12.15 -11.97
N ASN A 96 12.17 -12.41 -13.20
CA ASN A 96 13.55 -12.11 -13.57
C ASN A 96 13.84 -10.61 -13.62
N PHE A 97 12.89 -9.80 -14.08
CA PHE A 97 12.99 -8.34 -14.05
C PHE A 97 13.15 -7.81 -12.62
N VAL A 98 12.26 -8.21 -11.70
CA VAL A 98 12.32 -7.80 -10.29
C VAL A 98 13.63 -8.25 -9.65
N TYR A 99 14.06 -9.49 -9.90
CA TYR A 99 15.35 -10.00 -9.42
C TYR A 99 16.52 -9.16 -9.94
N THR A 100 16.54 -8.83 -11.23
CA THR A 100 17.62 -8.04 -11.84
C THR A 100 17.73 -6.66 -11.19
N ILE A 101 16.60 -5.97 -11.03
CA ILE A 101 16.55 -4.67 -10.35
C ILE A 101 17.00 -4.80 -8.89
N GLY A 102 16.48 -5.79 -8.16
CA GLY A 102 16.85 -6.00 -6.76
C GLY A 102 18.33 -6.32 -6.54
N LYS A 103 18.94 -7.15 -7.40
CA LYS A 103 20.38 -7.43 -7.34
C LYS A 103 21.24 -6.23 -7.69
N ALA A 104 20.76 -5.36 -8.57
CA ALA A 104 21.47 -4.12 -8.87
C ALA A 104 21.45 -3.14 -7.70
N ILE A 105 20.31 -2.99 -7.03
CA ILE A 105 20.18 -2.20 -5.80
C ILE A 105 21.11 -2.78 -4.72
N GLU A 106 21.08 -4.09 -4.51
CA GLU A 106 21.96 -4.78 -3.56
C GLU A 106 23.46 -4.50 -3.83
N ARG A 107 23.85 -4.44 -5.10
CA ARG A 107 25.23 -4.18 -5.53
C ARG A 107 25.59 -2.69 -5.58
N GLY A 108 24.65 -1.79 -5.26
CA GLY A 108 24.85 -0.34 -5.33
C GLY A 108 25.01 0.19 -6.76
N GLN A 109 24.50 -0.52 -7.77
CA GLN A 109 24.60 -0.13 -9.17
C GLN A 109 23.54 0.91 -9.57
N CYS A 110 22.48 1.04 -8.78
CA CYS A 110 21.48 2.11 -8.84
C CYS A 110 20.92 2.34 -7.43
N SER A 111 20.39 3.53 -7.14
CA SER A 111 19.96 3.93 -5.79
C SER A 111 18.63 4.68 -5.72
N THR A 112 17.99 4.89 -6.88
CA THR A 112 16.66 5.51 -7.00
C THR A 112 15.84 4.73 -8.03
N VAL A 113 14.49 4.83 -7.97
CA VAL A 113 13.62 4.22 -9.01
C VAL A 113 14.06 4.70 -10.41
N ASP A 114 14.35 5.99 -10.50
CA ASP A 114 14.86 6.65 -11.69
C ASP A 114 16.15 6.04 -12.24
N SER A 115 17.21 6.03 -11.43
CA SER A 115 18.52 5.51 -11.84
C SER A 115 18.47 4.03 -12.19
N CYS A 116 17.61 3.25 -11.52
CA CYS A 116 17.44 1.84 -11.85
C CYS A 116 16.77 1.65 -13.22
N LEU A 117 15.71 2.40 -13.54
CA LEU A 117 14.97 2.22 -14.79
C LEU A 117 15.66 2.82 -16.01
N VAL A 118 16.43 3.89 -15.86
CA VAL A 118 17.17 4.51 -16.97
C VAL A 118 18.56 3.92 -17.22
N SER A 119 19.03 2.99 -16.40
CA SER A 119 20.34 2.34 -16.60
C SER A 119 20.23 1.08 -17.46
N SER A 120 21.35 0.67 -18.05
CA SER A 120 21.50 -0.57 -18.83
C SER A 120 21.20 -1.86 -18.06
N ILE A 121 21.10 -1.77 -16.73
CA ILE A 121 20.67 -2.86 -15.85
C ILE A 121 19.22 -3.26 -16.14
N ASN A 122 18.38 -2.30 -16.49
CA ASN A 122 17.01 -2.56 -16.89
C ASN A 122 16.99 -3.10 -18.33
N PRO A 123 16.69 -4.39 -18.53
CA PRO A 123 16.75 -5.00 -19.86
C PRO A 123 15.64 -4.52 -20.80
N TYR A 124 14.61 -3.83 -20.27
CA TYR A 124 13.49 -3.28 -21.04
C TYR A 124 13.66 -1.80 -21.37
N ARG A 125 14.78 -1.20 -20.97
CA ARG A 125 15.09 0.21 -21.21
C ARG A 125 15.13 0.52 -22.70
N ASP A 126 14.53 1.64 -23.09
CA ASP A 126 14.72 2.27 -24.39
C ASP A 126 14.92 3.80 -24.26
N GLN A 127 14.93 4.51 -25.39
CA GLN A 127 15.15 5.95 -25.42
C GLN A 127 14.06 6.74 -24.68
N MET A 128 12.84 6.23 -24.60
CA MET A 128 11.73 6.88 -23.92
C MET A 128 11.97 6.93 -22.42
N ASP A 129 12.55 5.87 -21.84
CA ASP A 129 12.87 5.84 -20.40
C ASP A 129 13.93 6.88 -20.04
N ILE A 130 14.92 7.09 -20.92
CA ILE A 130 15.96 8.12 -20.72
C ILE A 130 15.34 9.53 -20.75
N GLN A 131 14.30 9.72 -21.57
CA GLN A 131 13.58 11.00 -21.69
C GLN A 131 12.57 11.23 -20.56
N ALA A 132 12.03 10.14 -20.00
CA ALA A 132 11.05 10.17 -18.93
C ALA A 132 11.70 10.32 -17.56
N ILE A 133 10.91 10.71 -16.55
CA ILE A 133 11.36 10.72 -15.15
C ILE A 133 10.54 9.69 -14.39
N HIS A 134 11.21 8.76 -13.73
CA HIS A 134 10.57 7.66 -13.03
C HIS A 134 10.57 7.94 -11.53
N PHE A 135 9.38 7.87 -10.93
CA PHE A 135 9.17 8.07 -9.51
C PHE A 135 8.11 7.11 -8.99
N ALA A 136 8.38 6.53 -7.83
CA ALA A 136 7.41 5.81 -7.03
C ALA A 136 7.82 5.87 -5.55
N ASP A 137 6.84 5.95 -4.65
CA ASP A 137 7.06 5.65 -3.23
C ASP A 137 6.81 4.16 -2.93
N CYS A 138 6.86 3.74 -1.66
CA CYS A 138 6.69 2.34 -1.31
C CYS A 138 5.34 1.74 -1.74
N ALA A 139 4.24 2.51 -1.71
CA ALA A 139 2.91 2.02 -2.06
C ALA A 139 2.71 1.94 -3.57
N ASP A 140 3.31 2.88 -4.30
CA ASP A 140 3.25 2.95 -5.76
C ASP A 140 4.16 1.93 -6.41
N PHE A 141 5.34 1.68 -5.81
CA PHE A 141 6.44 0.94 -6.43
C PHE A 141 6.05 -0.45 -6.98
N PRO A 142 5.27 -1.29 -6.27
CA PRO A 142 4.78 -2.54 -6.84
C PRO A 142 3.91 -2.35 -8.08
N MET A 143 2.96 -1.41 -8.04
CA MET A 143 2.08 -1.07 -9.17
C MET A 143 2.88 -0.48 -10.33
N TYR A 144 3.82 0.41 -10.03
CA TYR A 144 4.71 1.04 -11.00
C TYR A 144 5.49 -0.01 -11.77
N LEU A 145 6.25 -0.86 -11.08
CA LEU A 145 7.10 -1.85 -11.74
C LEU A 145 6.27 -2.84 -12.55
N ARG A 146 5.12 -3.28 -12.02
CA ARG A 146 4.22 -4.19 -12.74
C ARG A 146 3.63 -3.54 -14.00
N ALA A 147 3.22 -2.28 -13.90
CA ALA A 147 2.72 -1.51 -15.05
C ALA A 147 3.83 -1.27 -16.08
N TYR A 148 5.04 -0.92 -15.64
CA TYR A 148 6.21 -0.74 -16.49
C TYR A 148 6.53 -2.00 -17.28
N PHE A 149 6.64 -3.13 -16.59
CA PHE A 149 6.89 -4.42 -17.22
C PHE A 149 5.78 -4.77 -18.22
N ALA A 150 4.52 -4.56 -17.84
CA ALA A 150 3.37 -4.85 -18.68
C ALA A 150 3.36 -4.00 -19.96
N PHE A 151 3.65 -2.71 -19.83
CA PHE A 151 3.78 -1.78 -20.95
C PHE A 151 4.88 -2.23 -21.93
N LYS A 152 6.07 -2.53 -21.41
CA LYS A 152 7.21 -2.96 -22.22
C LYS A 152 7.00 -4.30 -22.93
N ASN A 153 6.13 -5.15 -22.41
CA ASN A 153 5.85 -6.47 -22.96
C ASN A 153 4.48 -6.57 -23.65
N GLN A 154 3.80 -5.45 -23.88
CA GLN A 154 2.48 -5.37 -24.53
C GLN A 154 1.40 -6.23 -23.85
N LEU A 155 1.49 -6.32 -22.52
CA LEU A 155 0.60 -7.10 -21.67
C LEU A 155 -0.57 -6.24 -21.19
N PRO A 156 -1.72 -6.87 -20.90
CA PRO A 156 -2.81 -6.16 -20.25
C PRO A 156 -2.41 -5.79 -18.81
N PHE A 157 -2.94 -4.68 -18.33
CA PHE A 157 -2.74 -4.23 -16.96
C PHE A 157 -4.06 -3.73 -16.37
N SER A 158 -4.15 -3.84 -15.05
CA SER A 158 -5.32 -3.40 -14.33
C SER A 158 -4.96 -3.04 -12.90
N MET A 159 -5.59 -1.99 -12.39
CA MET A 159 -5.45 -1.56 -11.00
C MET A 159 -6.79 -1.11 -10.44
N GLY A 160 -7.07 -1.48 -9.20
CA GLY A 160 -8.16 -0.90 -8.45
C GLY A 160 -7.98 0.62 -8.32
N SER A 161 -9.08 1.35 -8.33
CA SER A 161 -9.09 2.80 -8.23
C SER A 161 -10.22 3.23 -7.31
N THR A 162 -9.95 4.24 -6.48
CA THR A 162 -10.86 4.74 -5.45
C THR A 162 -11.16 3.67 -4.40
N ILE A 163 -10.58 3.82 -3.21
CA ILE A 163 -10.83 2.93 -2.09
C ILE A 163 -11.93 3.47 -1.19
N GLN A 164 -12.66 2.56 -0.55
CA GLN A 164 -13.62 2.87 0.51
C GLN A 164 -13.41 1.91 1.67
N ALA A 165 -13.64 2.40 2.89
CA ALA A 165 -13.55 1.57 4.09
C ALA A 165 -14.69 0.56 4.16
N ASN A 166 -14.37 -0.67 4.59
CA ASN A 166 -15.40 -1.63 4.96
C ASN A 166 -16.18 -1.11 6.17
N PRO A 167 -17.53 -1.24 6.18
CA PRO A 167 -18.34 -0.78 7.28
C PRO A 167 -18.01 -1.53 8.59
N PRO A 168 -18.28 -0.93 9.75
CA PRO A 168 -18.24 -1.63 11.01
C PRO A 168 -19.31 -2.72 11.09
N THR A 169 -18.97 -3.82 11.76
CA THR A 169 -19.96 -4.84 12.11
C THR A 169 -20.94 -4.32 13.15
N SER A 170 -22.13 -4.92 13.22
CA SER A 170 -23.15 -4.55 14.23
C SER A 170 -22.62 -4.67 15.66
N ASP A 171 -21.80 -5.69 15.95
CA ASP A 171 -21.20 -5.89 17.26
C ASP A 171 -20.17 -4.80 17.61
N GLN A 172 -19.33 -4.42 16.64
CA GLN A 172 -18.39 -3.31 16.83
C GLN A 172 -19.11 -1.98 17.10
N MET A 173 -20.21 -1.72 16.39
CA MET A 173 -21.05 -0.53 16.62
C MET A 173 -21.72 -0.57 17.99
N LEU A 174 -22.26 -1.72 18.39
CA LEU A 174 -22.85 -1.89 19.71
C LEU A 174 -21.83 -1.64 20.82
N GLU A 175 -20.62 -2.19 20.70
CA GLU A 175 -19.55 -2.04 21.68
C GLU A 175 -19.14 -0.56 21.85
N ILE A 176 -18.90 0.16 20.75
CA ILE A 176 -18.48 1.56 20.83
C ILE A 176 -19.62 2.46 21.35
N ASN A 177 -20.86 2.21 20.94
CA ASN A 177 -22.03 2.94 21.44
C ASN A 177 -22.19 2.78 22.95
N GLN A 178 -21.97 1.57 23.47
CA GLN A 178 -22.00 1.31 24.91
C GLN A 178 -20.88 2.03 25.64
N LYS A 179 -19.64 2.03 25.11
CA LYS A 179 -18.51 2.76 25.70
C LYS A 179 -18.76 4.27 25.75
N VAL A 180 -19.25 4.85 24.66
CA VAL A 180 -19.61 6.28 24.58
C VAL A 180 -20.70 6.59 25.62
N ALA A 181 -21.77 5.79 25.68
CA ALA A 181 -22.85 6.00 26.64
C ALA A 181 -22.38 5.89 28.11
N GLN A 182 -21.49 4.95 28.41
CA GLN A 182 -20.89 4.81 29.74
C GLN A 182 -19.97 5.99 30.09
N ALA A 183 -19.13 6.44 29.15
CA ALA A 183 -18.27 7.60 29.35
C ALA A 183 -19.08 8.88 29.57
N GLN A 184 -20.15 9.09 28.79
CA GLN A 184 -21.07 10.20 28.95
C GLN A 184 -21.70 10.19 30.36
N LYS A 185 -22.24 9.05 30.80
CA LYS A 185 -22.79 8.91 32.16
C LYS A 185 -21.77 9.27 33.24
N ARG A 186 -20.51 8.84 33.11
CA ARG A 186 -19.43 9.15 34.07
C ARG A 186 -19.05 10.63 34.08
N TYR A 187 -19.12 11.30 32.94
CA TYR A 187 -18.90 12.74 32.81
C TYR A 187 -20.04 13.53 33.46
N ASP A 188 -21.29 13.21 33.11
CA ASP A 188 -22.49 13.89 33.63
C ASP A 188 -22.62 13.71 35.15
N SER A 189 -22.32 12.50 35.66
CA SER A 189 -22.46 12.19 37.08
C SER A 189 -21.35 12.78 37.96
N PHE A 190 -20.25 13.30 37.39
CA PHE A 190 -19.12 13.84 38.15
C PHE A 190 -19.53 15.03 39.02
N PHE A 191 -20.36 15.94 38.47
CA PHE A 191 -20.90 17.09 39.21
C PHE A 191 -22.09 16.74 40.10
N ALA A 192 -22.91 15.76 39.69
CA ALA A 192 -24.09 15.35 40.44
C ALA A 192 -23.77 14.76 41.82
N MET A 193 -22.55 14.25 42.03
CA MET A 193 -22.15 13.57 43.26
C MET A 193 -21.12 14.33 44.12
N GLY A 194 -20.81 15.60 43.81
CA GLY A 194 -19.80 16.35 44.58
C GLY A 194 -18.42 15.65 44.64
N SER A 195 -18.05 14.96 43.56
CA SER A 195 -16.88 14.06 43.55
C SER A 195 -15.56 14.82 43.78
N PRO A 196 -14.65 14.28 44.63
CA PRO A 196 -13.33 14.86 44.81
C PRO A 196 -12.49 14.60 43.55
N GLY A 197 -11.92 15.65 42.96
CA GLY A 197 -11.14 15.56 41.72
C GLY A 197 -10.91 16.90 41.01
N GLY A 198 -11.73 17.90 41.33
CA GLY A 198 -11.55 19.26 40.81
C GLY A 198 -11.67 19.35 39.28
N GLU A 199 -11.16 20.45 38.73
CA GLU A 199 -11.26 20.77 37.30
C GLU A 199 -10.39 19.85 36.41
N GLU A 200 -9.27 19.36 36.92
CA GLU A 200 -8.35 18.49 36.16
C GLU A 200 -8.97 17.13 35.82
N GLU A 201 -9.58 16.45 36.80
CA GLU A 201 -10.26 15.18 36.59
C GLU A 201 -11.47 15.33 35.65
N ARG A 202 -12.14 16.50 35.67
CA ARG A 202 -13.22 16.83 34.74
C ARG A 202 -12.70 16.90 33.30
N LEU A 203 -11.62 17.63 33.07
CA LEU A 203 -11.02 17.79 31.75
C LEU A 203 -10.55 16.44 31.20
N LYS A 204 -9.98 15.59 32.06
CA LYS A 204 -9.60 14.22 31.69
C LYS A 204 -10.78 13.37 31.24
N ARG A 205 -11.91 13.39 31.98
CA ARG A 205 -13.12 12.65 31.60
C ARG A 205 -13.75 13.19 30.32
N LEU A 206 -13.71 14.50 30.12
CA LEU A 206 -14.17 15.13 28.88
C LEU A 206 -13.31 14.68 27.69
N ASP A 207 -12.00 14.68 27.85
CA ASP A 207 -11.04 14.18 26.84
C ASP A 207 -11.29 12.69 26.52
N ASP A 208 -11.48 11.83 27.54
CA ASP A 208 -11.81 10.42 27.35
C ASP A 208 -13.13 10.22 26.56
N LEU A 209 -14.17 10.99 26.90
CA LEU A 209 -15.44 10.99 26.18
C LEU A 209 -15.25 11.45 24.72
N GLN A 210 -14.54 12.56 24.51
CA GLN A 210 -14.25 13.09 23.17
C GLN A 210 -13.48 12.09 22.31
N LYS A 211 -12.50 11.38 22.89
CA LYS A 211 -11.76 10.30 22.21
C LYS A 211 -12.67 9.16 21.78
N LEU A 212 -13.61 8.73 22.63
CA LEU A 212 -14.57 7.68 22.29
C LEU A 212 -15.55 8.11 21.21
N VAL A 213 -16.04 9.35 21.26
CA VAL A 213 -16.90 9.93 20.22
C VAL A 213 -16.15 10.03 18.90
N GLN A 214 -14.90 10.48 18.91
CA GLN A 214 -14.06 10.52 17.71
C GLN A 214 -13.82 9.10 17.16
N GLN A 215 -13.53 8.13 18.04
CA GLN A 215 -13.38 6.73 17.63
C GLN A 215 -14.65 6.16 17.00
N GLN A 216 -15.83 6.48 17.52
CA GLN A 216 -17.12 6.09 16.95
C GLN A 216 -17.32 6.69 15.56
N GLN A 217 -17.00 7.97 15.39
CA GLN A 217 -17.07 8.67 14.10
C GLN A 217 -16.10 8.07 13.10
N ASP A 218 -14.83 7.89 13.47
CA ASP A 218 -13.79 7.34 12.60
C ASP A 218 -14.07 5.87 12.22
N MET A 219 -14.72 5.11 13.09
CA MET A 219 -15.16 3.75 12.78
C MET A 219 -16.26 3.72 11.71
N SER A 220 -17.12 4.74 11.69
CA SER A 220 -18.23 4.84 10.73
C SER A 220 -17.81 5.53 9.43
N ASN A 221 -16.91 6.51 9.52
CA ASN A 221 -16.42 7.32 8.41
C ASN A 221 -14.94 7.71 8.64
N PRO A 222 -14.00 6.80 8.36
CA PRO A 222 -12.58 7.04 8.62
C PRO A 222 -12.05 8.14 7.70
N LYS A 223 -11.35 9.12 8.28
CA LYS A 223 -10.71 10.22 7.54
C LYS A 223 -9.50 9.77 6.72
N ASP A 224 -8.74 8.80 7.23
CA ASP A 224 -7.56 8.26 6.58
C ASP A 224 -7.75 6.78 6.21
N LEU A 225 -7.93 6.54 4.91
CA LEU A 225 -8.22 5.21 4.39
C LEU A 225 -6.99 4.27 4.43
N ARG A 226 -5.80 4.78 4.74
CA ARG A 226 -4.58 3.96 4.90
C ARG A 226 -4.60 3.11 6.17
N TYR A 227 -5.38 3.51 7.18
CA TYR A 227 -5.35 2.93 8.53
C TYR A 227 -6.72 2.43 9.02
N THR A 228 -7.60 2.02 8.12
CA THR A 228 -8.97 1.56 8.46
C THR A 228 -8.97 0.26 9.25
N LYS A 229 -9.82 0.18 10.29
CA LYS A 229 -9.88 -1.01 11.17
C LYS A 229 -10.35 -2.28 10.45
N ASN A 230 -11.34 -2.16 9.57
CA ASN A 230 -11.94 -3.29 8.86
C ASN A 230 -11.37 -3.50 7.45
N GLY A 231 -10.31 -2.77 7.12
CA GLY A 231 -9.78 -2.73 5.76
C GLY A 231 -10.70 -1.99 4.80
N ASN A 232 -10.40 -2.13 3.52
CA ASN A 232 -10.98 -1.39 2.42
C ASN A 232 -11.44 -2.33 1.30
N PHE A 233 -12.13 -1.74 0.33
CA PHE A 233 -12.44 -2.32 -0.96
C PHE A 233 -12.32 -1.25 -2.05
N PHE A 234 -12.20 -1.68 -3.31
CA PHE A 234 -12.22 -0.78 -4.45
C PHE A 234 -13.66 -0.51 -4.92
N ASN A 235 -13.93 0.75 -5.29
CA ASN A 235 -15.20 1.14 -5.92
C ASN A 235 -15.13 1.06 -7.44
N SER A 236 -13.93 1.18 -8.00
CA SER A 236 -13.73 1.18 -9.45
C SER A 236 -12.37 0.56 -9.81
N ARG A 237 -12.10 0.45 -11.10
CA ARG A 237 -10.88 -0.14 -11.63
C ARG A 237 -10.50 0.53 -12.94
N ILE A 238 -9.21 0.78 -13.11
CA ILE A 238 -8.62 1.28 -14.35
C ILE A 238 -7.97 0.10 -15.06
N ASN A 239 -8.25 -0.02 -16.37
CA ASN A 239 -7.77 -1.12 -17.21
C ASN A 239 -7.03 -0.60 -18.43
N VAL A 240 -6.04 -1.39 -18.83
CA VAL A 240 -5.30 -1.30 -20.09
C VAL A 240 -5.39 -2.67 -20.76
N PRO A 241 -6.07 -2.82 -21.90
CA PRO A 241 -6.80 -1.79 -22.65
C PRO A 241 -8.06 -1.31 -21.89
N SER A 242 -8.59 -0.16 -22.28
CA SER A 242 -9.82 0.37 -21.67
C SER A 242 -11.05 -0.41 -22.11
N THR A 243 -12.12 -0.39 -21.32
CA THR A 243 -13.39 -1.02 -21.67
C THR A 243 -14.21 -0.22 -22.70
N ASN A 244 -13.80 1.01 -23.03
CA ASN A 244 -14.52 1.93 -23.91
C ASN A 244 -13.71 2.37 -25.14
N GLY A 245 -12.54 1.76 -25.39
CA GLY A 245 -11.71 2.06 -26.57
C GLY A 245 -10.86 3.32 -26.45
N VAL A 246 -10.86 4.00 -25.29
CA VAL A 246 -9.89 5.05 -24.99
C VAL A 246 -8.48 4.45 -25.00
N ARG A 247 -7.61 4.97 -25.87
CA ARG A 247 -6.19 4.60 -25.90
C ARG A 247 -5.53 5.06 -24.61
N ARG A 248 -4.76 4.16 -23.99
CA ARG A 248 -4.04 4.45 -22.74
C ARG A 248 -2.62 4.92 -23.05
N ASP A 249 -2.17 5.88 -22.26
CA ASP A 249 -0.80 6.36 -22.25
C ASP A 249 -0.13 5.86 -20.96
N PHE A 250 1.09 5.32 -21.07
CA PHE A 250 1.80 4.73 -19.95
C PHE A 250 2.05 5.74 -18.82
N PHE A 251 2.53 6.94 -19.14
CA PHE A 251 2.86 7.94 -18.13
C PHE A 251 1.61 8.59 -17.51
N GLN A 252 0.48 8.62 -18.23
CA GLN A 252 -0.82 8.94 -17.62
C GLN A 252 -1.27 7.87 -16.62
N ILE A 253 -1.09 6.58 -16.93
CA ILE A 253 -1.39 5.50 -15.99
C ILE A 253 -0.47 5.57 -14.76
N VAL A 254 0.83 5.84 -14.95
CA VAL A 254 1.78 6.05 -13.86
C VAL A 254 1.36 7.22 -12.97
N ARG A 255 0.92 8.35 -13.54
CA ARG A 255 0.39 9.47 -12.76
C ARG A 255 -0.83 9.04 -11.93
N MET A 256 -1.74 8.27 -12.51
CA MET A 256 -2.90 7.74 -11.79
C MET A 256 -2.51 6.76 -10.69
N ILE A 257 -1.44 5.96 -10.86
CA ILE A 257 -0.89 5.12 -9.79
C ILE A 257 -0.46 6.02 -8.62
N ASN A 258 0.41 6.99 -8.88
CA ASN A 258 0.95 7.88 -7.85
C ASN A 258 -0.12 8.73 -7.13
N ASP A 259 -1.19 9.09 -7.84
CA ASP A 259 -2.27 9.92 -7.28
C ASP A 259 -3.32 9.11 -6.49
N GLN A 260 -3.52 7.83 -6.82
CA GLN A 260 -4.68 7.05 -6.33
C GLN A 260 -4.30 5.84 -5.49
N ILE A 261 -3.09 5.31 -5.68
CA ILE A 261 -2.59 4.18 -4.89
C ILE A 261 -2.02 4.71 -3.58
N SER A 262 -2.20 3.90 -2.54
CA SER A 262 -1.70 4.15 -1.21
C SER A 262 -1.63 2.83 -0.49
N SER A 263 -1.04 2.81 0.70
CA SER A 263 -1.01 1.60 1.54
C SER A 263 -2.40 1.08 1.91
N GLY A 264 -3.43 1.93 1.85
CA GLY A 264 -4.84 1.54 1.97
C GLY A 264 -5.33 0.64 0.83
N SER A 265 -4.73 0.73 -0.36
CA SER A 265 -5.06 -0.10 -1.53
C SER A 265 -4.69 -1.58 -1.37
N TYR A 266 -3.85 -1.89 -0.37
CA TYR A 266 -3.40 -3.24 -0.05
C TYR A 266 -4.14 -3.81 1.17
N ARG A 267 -4.95 -2.99 1.84
CA ARG A 267 -5.63 -3.33 3.09
C ARG A 267 -7.00 -4.00 2.85
N MET A 268 -7.05 -5.08 2.08
CA MET A 268 -8.30 -5.55 1.45
C MET A 268 -8.62 -7.06 1.63
N LEU A 269 -8.37 -7.66 2.80
CA LEU A 269 -8.67 -9.09 2.96
C LEU A 269 -10.18 -9.38 2.95
N LEU A 270 -11.01 -8.46 3.46
CA LEU A 270 -12.45 -8.68 3.68
C LEU A 270 -13.32 -7.96 2.65
N THR A 271 -12.91 -7.97 1.38
CA THR A 271 -13.73 -7.40 0.30
C THR A 271 -15.04 -8.19 0.17
N ALA A 272 -16.17 -7.49 0.30
CA ALA A 272 -17.48 -8.12 0.26
C ALA A 272 -17.82 -8.66 -1.15
N PRO A 273 -18.62 -9.74 -1.26
CA PRO A 273 -19.13 -10.21 -2.55
C PRO A 273 -19.84 -9.10 -3.33
N GLY A 274 -19.61 -9.08 -4.65
CA GLY A 274 -20.19 -8.08 -5.55
C GLY A 274 -19.43 -6.76 -5.64
N GLN A 275 -18.42 -6.54 -4.79
CA GLN A 275 -17.49 -5.41 -4.91
C GLN A 275 -16.40 -5.69 -5.97
N VAL A 276 -15.65 -4.65 -6.35
CA VAL A 276 -14.49 -4.80 -7.23
C VAL A 276 -13.44 -5.64 -6.49
N LEU A 277 -13.03 -6.75 -7.11
CA LEU A 277 -12.01 -7.63 -6.55
C LEU A 277 -10.68 -6.89 -6.33
N PRO A 278 -9.96 -7.19 -5.24
CA PRO A 278 -8.64 -6.62 -4.98
C PRO A 278 -7.63 -7.06 -6.03
N ASP A 279 -6.65 -6.20 -6.29
CA ASP A 279 -5.54 -6.47 -7.22
C ASP A 279 -4.66 -7.65 -6.78
N PHE A 280 -4.72 -8.00 -5.49
CA PHE A 280 -3.92 -9.04 -4.90
C PHE A 280 -4.77 -10.13 -4.26
N TYR A 281 -4.19 -11.31 -4.15
CA TYR A 281 -4.69 -12.41 -3.32
C TYR A 281 -3.64 -12.79 -2.26
N SER A 282 -4.11 -13.49 -1.21
CA SER A 282 -3.26 -14.02 -0.15
C SER A 282 -2.66 -15.36 -0.59
N PRO A 283 -1.33 -15.50 -0.72
CA PRO A 283 -0.71 -16.74 -1.17
C PRO A 283 -0.51 -17.76 -0.05
N VAL A 284 -0.43 -19.02 -0.42
CA VAL A 284 0.14 -20.11 0.39
C VAL A 284 1.62 -19.86 0.67
N ILE A 285 2.09 -20.19 1.87
CA ILE A 285 3.48 -19.97 2.26
C ILE A 285 4.30 -21.20 1.87
N ASN A 286 4.81 -21.18 0.65
CA ASN A 286 5.81 -22.11 0.12
C ASN A 286 6.46 -21.46 -1.11
N ARG A 287 7.46 -22.11 -1.72
CA ARG A 287 8.15 -21.57 -2.90
C ARG A 287 7.29 -21.45 -4.16
N GLN A 288 6.10 -22.06 -4.20
CA GLN A 288 5.14 -21.88 -5.29
C GLN A 288 4.27 -20.64 -5.07
N GLY A 289 3.89 -20.36 -3.81
CA GLY A 289 3.06 -19.22 -3.46
C GLY A 289 3.83 -17.94 -3.20
N ILE A 290 5.07 -17.99 -2.71
CA ILE A 290 5.93 -16.81 -2.54
C ILE A 290 7.02 -16.84 -3.59
N GLN A 291 6.99 -15.86 -4.48
CA GLN A 291 7.90 -15.76 -5.62
C GLN A 291 8.48 -14.35 -5.70
N ARG A 292 9.43 -14.15 -6.62
CA ARG A 292 9.95 -12.82 -6.93
C ARG A 292 8.80 -11.96 -7.49
N GLY A 293 8.71 -10.71 -7.08
CA GLY A 293 7.56 -9.87 -7.38
C GLY A 293 6.35 -10.05 -6.45
N THR A 294 6.36 -11.00 -5.50
CA THR A 294 5.39 -11.01 -4.39
C THR A 294 5.53 -9.72 -3.59
N VAL A 295 4.42 -9.07 -3.29
CA VAL A 295 4.38 -7.84 -2.48
C VAL A 295 4.25 -8.20 -1.01
N VAL A 296 4.92 -7.45 -0.14
CA VAL A 296 4.80 -7.57 1.32
C VAL A 296 4.23 -6.29 1.87
N TYR A 297 3.04 -6.36 2.47
CA TYR A 297 2.36 -5.22 3.07
C TYR A 297 2.56 -5.21 4.60
N LYS A 298 3.17 -4.14 5.11
CA LYS A 298 3.24 -3.84 6.54
C LYS A 298 2.06 -2.93 6.93
N PRO A 299 1.27 -3.30 7.95
CA PRO A 299 0.05 -2.58 8.31
C PRO A 299 0.29 -1.16 8.86
N THR A 300 1.53 -0.80 9.18
CA THR A 300 1.94 0.59 9.50
C THR A 300 2.03 1.48 8.26
N GLY A 301 1.67 0.97 7.08
CA GLY A 301 1.61 1.75 5.84
C GLY A 301 2.84 1.63 4.94
N HIS A 302 3.65 0.59 5.10
CA HIS A 302 4.86 0.38 4.31
C HIS A 302 4.76 -0.88 3.44
N LEU A 303 5.44 -0.86 2.30
CA LEU A 303 5.36 -1.90 1.29
C LEU A 303 6.72 -2.20 0.69
N SER A 304 6.91 -3.46 0.32
CA SER A 304 8.13 -3.92 -0.31
C SER A 304 7.83 -5.06 -1.27
N ILE A 305 8.78 -5.39 -2.14
CA ILE A 305 8.67 -6.44 -3.16
C ILE A 305 9.76 -7.48 -2.89
N VAL A 306 9.39 -8.75 -2.88
CA VAL A 306 10.34 -9.86 -2.84
C VAL A 306 11.16 -9.86 -4.13
N TYR A 307 12.47 -9.68 -4.06
CA TYR A 307 13.34 -9.79 -5.24
C TYR A 307 14.18 -11.06 -5.22
N ASP A 308 14.43 -11.66 -4.06
CA ASP A 308 15.14 -12.93 -3.96
C ASP A 308 14.66 -13.78 -2.77
N ILE A 309 14.82 -15.09 -2.90
CA ILE A 309 14.56 -16.08 -1.84
C ILE A 309 15.73 -17.05 -1.84
N THR A 310 16.60 -16.93 -0.84
CA THR A 310 17.83 -17.73 -0.75
C THR A 310 17.49 -19.20 -0.50
N ASP A 311 18.47 -20.09 -0.66
CA ASP A 311 18.27 -21.54 -0.50
C ASP A 311 17.82 -21.94 0.93
N ASN A 312 18.16 -21.14 1.94
CA ASN A 312 17.77 -21.36 3.33
C ASN A 312 16.35 -20.84 3.67
N GLY A 313 15.67 -20.20 2.71
CA GLY A 313 14.32 -19.64 2.89
C GLY A 313 14.28 -18.18 3.35
N GLU A 314 15.42 -17.49 3.48
CA GLU A 314 15.48 -16.05 3.74
C GLU A 314 14.95 -15.27 2.54
N ILE A 315 14.13 -14.26 2.81
CA ILE A 315 13.48 -13.44 1.80
C ILE A 315 14.14 -12.07 1.77
N HIS A 316 14.64 -11.68 0.61
CA HIS A 316 15.19 -10.35 0.38
C HIS A 316 14.17 -9.48 -0.36
N LEU A 317 14.01 -8.26 0.13
CA LEU A 317 13.00 -7.30 -0.31
C LEU A 317 13.66 -6.05 -0.86
N ILE A 318 12.94 -5.35 -1.73
CA ILE A 318 13.23 -3.97 -2.13
C ILE A 318 12.00 -3.09 -1.94
N ASP A 319 12.23 -1.83 -1.62
CA ASP A 319 11.23 -0.80 -1.45
C ASP A 319 11.72 0.53 -2.05
N ALA A 320 10.79 1.45 -2.26
CA ALA A 320 11.06 2.82 -2.68
C ALA A 320 10.58 3.81 -1.62
N HIS A 321 11.18 4.99 -1.57
CA HIS A 321 10.91 6.01 -0.57
C HIS A 321 10.33 7.28 -1.20
N PRO A 322 9.69 8.17 -0.42
CA PRO A 322 9.14 9.43 -0.93
C PRO A 322 10.17 10.39 -1.57
N ASP A 323 11.46 10.18 -1.32
CA ASP A 323 12.59 10.87 -1.94
C ASP A 323 13.15 10.11 -3.16
N ASN A 324 12.34 9.20 -3.73
CA ASN A 324 12.65 8.35 -4.87
C ASN A 324 13.81 7.36 -4.67
N SER A 325 14.43 7.33 -3.49
CA SER A 325 15.49 6.36 -3.18
C SER A 325 14.92 4.95 -3.08
N VAL A 326 15.75 3.95 -3.35
CA VAL A 326 15.38 2.54 -3.19
C VAL A 326 16.33 1.85 -2.23
N THR A 327 15.81 0.94 -1.41
CA THR A 327 16.63 0.19 -0.46
C THR A 327 16.41 -1.32 -0.56
N LYS A 328 17.42 -2.06 -0.11
CA LYS A 328 17.34 -3.50 0.14
C LYS A 328 16.97 -3.70 1.61
N LEU A 329 16.09 -4.67 1.86
CA LEU A 329 15.69 -5.12 3.18
C LEU A 329 15.69 -6.66 3.25
N THR A 330 15.71 -7.21 4.46
CA THR A 330 15.43 -8.64 4.71
C THR A 330 14.10 -8.76 5.45
N TYR A 331 13.25 -9.70 5.02
CA TYR A 331 11.99 -9.97 5.71
C TYR A 331 12.27 -10.44 7.15
N SER A 332 11.63 -9.78 8.11
CA SER A 332 11.86 -10.03 9.54
C SER A 332 10.63 -9.64 10.37
N LYS A 333 10.78 -9.72 11.70
CA LYS A 333 9.77 -9.28 12.67
C LYS A 333 9.29 -7.84 12.53
N GLU A 334 10.03 -6.99 11.82
CA GLU A 334 9.59 -5.64 11.47
C GLU A 334 8.33 -5.65 10.59
N TYR A 335 8.08 -6.71 9.83
CA TYR A 335 6.82 -6.95 9.13
C TYR A 335 5.84 -7.65 10.08
N MET A 336 5.35 -6.88 11.04
CA MET A 336 4.45 -7.35 12.08
C MET A 336 3.14 -7.90 11.52
N ARG A 337 2.63 -8.96 12.16
CA ARG A 337 1.26 -9.43 11.94
C ARG A 337 0.26 -8.41 12.51
N SER A 338 -0.97 -8.44 12.00
CA SER A 338 -2.05 -7.57 12.46
C SER A 338 -3.40 -8.26 12.29
N LEU A 339 -4.49 -7.53 12.56
CA LEU A 339 -5.85 -8.04 12.35
C LEU A 339 -6.00 -8.56 10.90
N PRO A 340 -6.66 -9.72 10.69
CA PRO A 340 -6.89 -10.24 9.34
C PRO A 340 -7.55 -9.22 8.42
N SER A 341 -8.47 -8.39 8.94
CA SER A 341 -9.10 -7.31 8.19
C SER A 341 -8.11 -6.35 7.52
N HIS A 342 -6.93 -6.17 8.09
CA HIS A 342 -5.88 -5.35 7.51
C HIS A 342 -5.22 -6.02 6.30
N GLY A 343 -5.27 -7.35 6.18
CA GLY A 343 -4.64 -8.09 5.08
C GLY A 343 -3.12 -7.93 5.05
N ALA A 344 -2.46 -7.72 6.19
CA ALA A 344 -1.01 -7.63 6.29
C ALA A 344 -0.30 -8.90 5.79
N GLY A 345 0.96 -8.78 5.34
CA GLY A 345 1.78 -9.90 4.90
C GLY A 345 1.91 -10.01 3.38
N PHE A 346 2.06 -11.24 2.89
CA PHE A 346 2.37 -11.54 1.49
C PHE A 346 1.14 -11.37 0.59
N LYS A 347 1.37 -10.84 -0.62
CA LYS A 347 0.35 -10.48 -1.60
C LYS A 347 0.84 -10.80 -3.00
N ASN A 348 0.12 -11.65 -3.71
CA ASN A 348 0.41 -11.95 -5.11
C ASN A 348 -0.60 -11.28 -6.03
N TRP A 349 -0.15 -10.90 -7.22
CA TRP A 349 -0.98 -10.35 -8.28
C TRP A 349 -2.13 -11.29 -8.63
N ARG A 350 -3.37 -10.81 -8.58
CA ARG A 350 -4.55 -11.59 -8.97
C ARG A 350 -4.52 -11.85 -10.47
N PRO A 351 -4.55 -13.11 -10.92
CA PRO A 351 -4.64 -13.42 -12.34
C PRO A 351 -5.94 -12.90 -12.95
N PHE A 352 -5.86 -12.46 -14.20
CA PHE A 352 -7.02 -12.09 -14.99
C PHE A 352 -6.78 -12.32 -16.47
N ARG A 353 -7.88 -12.42 -17.21
CA ARG A 353 -7.91 -12.55 -18.67
C ARG A 353 -8.84 -11.50 -19.27
N LEU A 354 -8.60 -11.14 -20.52
CA LEU A 354 -9.43 -10.22 -21.28
C LEU A 354 -10.57 -10.98 -21.98
N ASN A 355 -11.80 -10.52 -21.76
CA ASN A 355 -13.00 -10.88 -22.51
C ASN A 355 -13.48 -9.67 -23.34
N ASP A 356 -14.49 -9.88 -24.18
CA ASP A 356 -15.10 -8.82 -25.03
C ASP A 356 -14.06 -8.06 -25.88
N ILE A 357 -13.05 -8.79 -26.37
CA ILE A 357 -11.89 -8.23 -27.07
C ILE A 357 -12.30 -7.64 -28.42
N ARG A 358 -11.94 -6.38 -28.67
CA ARG A 358 -11.95 -5.78 -30.01
C ARG A 358 -10.54 -5.34 -30.39
N ARG A 359 -10.13 -5.69 -31.61
CA ARG A 359 -8.78 -5.40 -32.13
C ARG A 359 -8.79 -4.30 -33.19
N ASP A 360 -7.67 -3.62 -33.35
CA ASP A 360 -7.41 -2.74 -34.50
C ASP A 360 -7.01 -3.55 -35.74
N TYR A 361 -6.72 -2.85 -36.85
CA TYR A 361 -6.33 -3.47 -38.11
C TYR A 361 -4.92 -4.10 -38.08
N GLN A 362 -4.09 -3.73 -37.10
CA GLN A 362 -2.78 -4.32 -36.84
C GLN A 362 -2.85 -5.51 -35.87
N GLY A 363 -4.03 -5.84 -35.36
CA GLY A 363 -4.24 -6.94 -34.42
C GLY A 363 -4.00 -6.59 -32.95
N ASN A 364 -3.74 -5.33 -32.59
CA ASN A 364 -3.63 -4.91 -31.19
C ASN A 364 -5.02 -4.83 -30.56
N ILE A 365 -5.12 -5.09 -29.26
CA ILE A 365 -6.37 -5.00 -28.51
C ILE A 365 -6.66 -3.52 -28.21
N LEU A 366 -7.74 -3.00 -28.81
CA LEU A 366 -8.22 -1.63 -28.60
C LEU A 366 -9.07 -1.50 -27.33
N MET A 367 -9.92 -2.49 -27.09
CA MET A 367 -10.77 -2.55 -25.90
C MET A 367 -11.06 -3.98 -25.49
N ALA A 368 -11.19 -4.18 -24.18
CA ALA A 368 -11.57 -5.44 -23.59
C ALA A 368 -12.06 -5.23 -22.15
N ARG A 369 -12.75 -6.23 -21.61
CA ARG A 369 -13.16 -6.32 -20.22
C ARG A 369 -12.28 -7.34 -19.48
N PRO A 370 -11.56 -6.96 -18.41
CA PRO A 370 -10.85 -7.96 -17.61
C PRO A 370 -11.82 -8.79 -16.77
N VAL A 371 -11.53 -10.08 -16.67
CA VAL A 371 -12.20 -11.04 -15.81
C VAL A 371 -11.15 -11.66 -14.91
N PHE A 372 -11.30 -11.40 -13.61
CA PHE A 372 -10.37 -11.84 -12.57
C PHE A 372 -10.81 -13.18 -11.99
N ASP A 373 -9.82 -13.98 -11.60
CA ASP A 373 -10.07 -15.24 -10.91
C ASP A 373 -10.52 -14.98 -9.47
N GLN A 374 -11.48 -15.77 -8.98
CA GLN A 374 -11.90 -15.73 -7.58
C GLN A 374 -10.85 -16.44 -6.72
N ASP A 375 -10.86 -16.19 -5.42
CA ASP A 375 -9.92 -16.83 -4.48
C ASP A 375 -9.92 -18.36 -4.58
N ASN A 376 -11.10 -18.97 -4.73
CA ASN A 376 -11.25 -20.42 -4.86
C ASN A 376 -10.75 -20.97 -6.21
N ASP A 377 -10.57 -20.12 -7.22
CA ASP A 377 -10.07 -20.52 -8.54
C ASP A 377 -8.54 -20.47 -8.62
N ILE A 378 -7.88 -19.88 -7.62
CA ILE A 378 -6.42 -19.65 -7.60
C ILE A 378 -5.75 -20.78 -6.79
N PRO A 379 -4.99 -21.70 -7.42
CA PRO A 379 -4.41 -22.86 -6.73
C PRO A 379 -3.45 -22.51 -5.57
N THR A 380 -2.83 -21.34 -5.64
CA THR A 380 -1.89 -20.83 -4.65
C THR A 380 -2.55 -19.90 -3.63
N PHE A 381 -3.88 -19.73 -3.64
CA PHE A 381 -4.58 -18.96 -2.61
C PHE A 381 -4.59 -19.70 -1.27
N SER A 382 -4.34 -18.98 -0.17
CA SER A 382 -4.46 -19.50 1.18
C SER A 382 -4.63 -18.38 2.20
N LEU A 383 -5.36 -18.65 3.27
CA LEU A 383 -5.50 -17.75 4.42
C LEU A 383 -4.57 -18.12 5.59
N GLU A 384 -3.61 -19.02 5.39
CA GLU A 384 -2.77 -19.56 6.47
C GLU A 384 -1.90 -18.52 7.18
N GLN A 385 -1.55 -17.42 6.49
CA GLN A 385 -0.83 -16.32 7.13
C GLN A 385 -1.68 -15.58 8.19
N TYR A 386 -3.00 -15.68 8.11
CA TYR A 386 -3.94 -15.05 9.03
C TYR A 386 -4.42 -16.01 10.12
N PHE A 387 -4.81 -17.22 9.73
CA PHE A 387 -5.49 -18.17 10.62
C PHE A 387 -4.67 -19.43 10.96
N GLY A 388 -3.42 -19.51 10.48
CA GLY A 388 -2.58 -20.70 10.66
C GLY A 388 -2.92 -21.81 9.66
N ASN A 389 -2.12 -22.87 9.66
CA ASN A 389 -2.27 -24.01 8.75
C ASN A 389 -2.59 -25.34 9.48
N ALA A 390 -2.70 -25.31 10.81
CA ALA A 390 -3.00 -26.51 11.61
C ALA A 390 -4.44 -26.99 11.47
N ASP A 391 -5.38 -26.06 11.29
CA ASP A 391 -6.81 -26.32 11.15
C ASP A 391 -7.38 -25.41 10.06
N VAL A 392 -7.79 -26.01 8.95
CA VAL A 392 -8.35 -25.30 7.78
C VAL A 392 -9.69 -24.65 8.07
N THR A 393 -10.36 -25.02 9.15
CA THR A 393 -11.65 -24.45 9.57
C THR A 393 -11.48 -23.28 10.54
N ASN A 394 -10.26 -23.01 11.01
CA ASN A 394 -10.02 -21.91 11.93
C ASN A 394 -10.28 -20.56 11.26
N SER A 395 -11.18 -19.78 11.86
CA SER A 395 -11.51 -18.41 11.47
C SER A 395 -11.10 -17.38 12.53
N ASN A 396 -10.48 -17.82 13.62
CA ASN A 396 -10.02 -16.96 14.71
C ASN A 396 -8.49 -16.82 14.67
N ALA A 397 -8.02 -15.62 14.31
CA ALA A 397 -6.59 -15.34 14.22
C ALA A 397 -5.84 -15.46 15.55
N ASN A 398 -6.54 -15.34 16.70
CA ASN A 398 -5.93 -15.56 18.02
C ASN A 398 -5.57 -17.04 18.28
N ASN A 399 -6.22 -17.95 17.55
CA ASN A 399 -5.97 -19.39 17.64
C ASN A 399 -5.02 -19.90 16.54
N ALA A 400 -4.46 -19.00 15.74
CA ALA A 400 -3.60 -19.36 14.62
C ALA A 400 -2.37 -20.15 15.10
N LYS A 401 -2.12 -21.30 14.47
CA LYS A 401 -0.96 -22.15 14.70
C LYS A 401 -0.27 -22.46 13.38
N TRP A 402 1.05 -22.29 13.34
CA TRP A 402 1.89 -22.61 12.19
C TRP A 402 2.69 -23.88 12.44
N ILE A 403 2.42 -24.91 11.64
CA ILE A 403 3.04 -26.22 11.75
C ILE A 403 3.83 -26.49 10.47
N ALA A 404 5.14 -26.73 10.63
CA ALA A 404 6.02 -27.23 9.58
C ALA A 404 6.95 -28.30 10.16
N ALA A 405 7.33 -29.30 9.36
CA ALA A 405 8.15 -30.43 9.79
C ALA A 405 7.64 -31.11 11.10
N GLY A 406 6.32 -31.20 11.27
CA GLY A 406 5.68 -31.81 12.44
C GLY A 406 5.79 -31.01 13.74
N ARG A 407 6.27 -29.76 13.70
CA ARG A 407 6.45 -28.90 14.88
C ARG A 407 5.67 -27.61 14.73
N SER A 408 5.07 -27.16 15.84
CA SER A 408 4.54 -25.81 15.95
C SER A 408 5.72 -24.84 16.09
N MET A 409 5.68 -23.72 15.37
CA MET A 409 6.72 -22.68 15.42
C MET A 409 6.08 -21.29 15.34
N ASP A 410 6.86 -20.25 15.61
CA ASP A 410 6.39 -18.89 15.36
C ASP A 410 6.28 -18.63 13.86
N TRP A 411 5.62 -17.53 13.52
CA TRP A 411 5.33 -17.17 12.14
C TRP A 411 6.58 -16.98 11.28
N TYR A 412 7.64 -16.37 11.79
CA TYR A 412 8.83 -16.04 10.99
C TYR A 412 9.66 -17.29 10.73
N ASP A 413 9.83 -18.13 11.75
CA ASP A 413 10.42 -19.46 11.60
C ASP A 413 9.61 -20.32 10.62
N TYR A 414 8.28 -20.28 10.68
CA TYR A 414 7.41 -20.97 9.74
C TYR A 414 7.64 -20.54 8.30
N VAL A 415 7.68 -19.23 8.05
CA VAL A 415 7.94 -18.69 6.71
C VAL A 415 9.29 -19.17 6.20
N GLN A 416 10.35 -19.02 7.00
CA GLN A 416 11.70 -19.42 6.57
C GLN A 416 11.79 -20.93 6.31
N VAL A 417 11.29 -21.77 7.21
CA VAL A 417 11.30 -23.23 7.05
C VAL A 417 10.50 -23.68 5.82
N ARG A 418 9.34 -23.05 5.57
CA ARG A 418 8.49 -23.37 4.41
C ARG A 418 9.05 -22.88 3.08
N LEU A 419 9.97 -21.92 3.13
CA LEU A 419 10.67 -21.40 1.96
C LEU A 419 12.07 -22.00 1.80
N ALA A 420 12.62 -22.74 2.76
CA ALA A 420 13.88 -23.44 2.57
C ALA A 420 13.77 -24.46 1.42
N LYS A 421 14.84 -24.64 0.63
CA LYS A 421 14.89 -25.73 -0.35
C LYS A 421 14.83 -27.08 0.36
N GLU A 422 14.20 -28.06 -0.28
CA GLU A 422 14.14 -29.41 0.27
C GLU A 422 15.55 -29.97 0.51
N GLY A 423 15.75 -30.60 1.67
CA GLY A 423 17.05 -31.16 2.05
C GLY A 423 18.11 -30.12 2.43
N TYR A 424 17.78 -28.81 2.44
CA TYR A 424 18.69 -27.78 2.93
C TYR A 424 19.08 -28.08 4.38
N ARG A 425 20.39 -28.25 4.62
CA ARG A 425 20.96 -28.33 5.96
C ARG A 425 21.55 -26.98 6.28
N GLN A 426 21.05 -26.36 7.34
CA GLN A 426 21.54 -25.06 7.79
C GLN A 426 23.02 -25.18 8.18
N ASP A 427 23.86 -24.47 7.43
CA ASP A 427 25.24 -24.24 7.83
C ASP A 427 25.23 -23.10 8.86
N ILE A 428 25.29 -23.46 10.13
CA ILE A 428 25.19 -22.53 11.27
C ILE A 428 26.27 -21.46 11.19
N LEU A 429 27.49 -21.81 10.72
CA LEU A 429 28.59 -20.86 10.66
C LEU A 429 28.44 -19.91 9.48
N ALA A 430 28.01 -20.42 8.32
CA ALA A 430 27.70 -19.56 7.17
C ALA A 430 26.52 -18.63 7.47
N GLN A 431 25.48 -19.11 8.15
CA GLN A 431 24.34 -18.30 8.55
C GLN A 431 24.75 -17.22 9.55
N PHE A 432 25.46 -17.58 10.61
CA PHE A 432 25.91 -16.61 11.61
C PHE A 432 26.77 -15.51 10.98
N LYS A 433 27.63 -15.87 10.02
CA LYS A 433 28.40 -14.89 9.25
C LYS A 433 27.50 -13.99 8.40
N SER A 434 26.54 -14.56 7.67
CA SER A 434 25.58 -13.80 6.85
C SER A 434 24.76 -12.83 7.72
N ASP A 435 24.29 -13.28 8.88
CA ASP A 435 23.53 -12.47 9.84
C ASP A 435 24.39 -11.32 10.39
N LEU A 436 25.66 -11.59 10.70
CA LEU A 436 26.60 -10.57 11.16
C LEU A 436 26.92 -9.55 10.05
N ASP A 437 27.12 -10.00 8.80
CA ASP A 437 27.37 -9.14 7.65
C ASP A 437 26.14 -8.26 7.35
N ALA A 438 24.93 -8.83 7.42
CA ALA A 438 23.67 -8.10 7.28
C ALA A 438 23.50 -7.05 8.39
N LEU A 439 23.73 -7.43 9.65
CA LEU A 439 23.68 -6.49 10.79
C LEU A 439 24.70 -5.37 10.64
N CYS A 440 25.92 -5.67 10.19
CA CYS A 440 26.94 -4.66 9.90
C CYS A 440 26.50 -3.73 8.76
N GLY A 441 25.86 -4.27 7.72
CA GLY A 441 25.27 -3.50 6.63
C GLY A 441 24.20 -2.52 7.13
N ASP A 442 23.25 -3.02 7.93
CA ASP A 442 22.18 -2.22 8.53
C ASP A 442 22.72 -1.11 9.45
N LEU A 443 23.71 -1.43 10.28
CA LEU A 443 24.35 -0.43 11.16
C LEU A 443 25.09 0.64 10.36
N LYS A 444 25.80 0.27 9.29
CA LYS A 444 26.45 1.23 8.38
C LYS A 444 25.41 2.10 7.68
N GLY A 445 24.34 1.50 7.15
CA GLY A 445 23.24 2.22 6.51
C GLY A 445 22.60 3.23 7.45
N ARG A 446 22.32 2.84 8.70
CA ARG A 446 21.80 3.75 9.74
C ARG A 446 22.79 4.86 10.09
N ALA A 447 24.08 4.55 10.21
CA ALA A 447 25.09 5.56 10.48
C ALA A 447 25.15 6.61 9.36
N THR A 448 25.13 6.18 8.09
CA THR A 448 25.06 7.07 6.93
C THR A 448 23.77 7.90 6.91
N ALA A 449 22.63 7.29 7.22
CA ALA A 449 21.35 7.99 7.29
C ALA A 449 21.35 9.07 8.38
N VAL A 450 21.88 8.77 9.57
CA VAL A 450 22.06 9.75 10.64
C VAL A 450 23.02 10.86 10.22
N GLN A 451 24.17 10.53 9.62
CA GLN A 451 25.12 11.53 9.13
C GLN A 451 24.52 12.44 8.05
N THR A 452 23.68 11.89 7.19
CA THR A 452 22.97 12.64 6.14
C THR A 452 21.92 13.57 6.75
N ALA A 453 21.11 13.06 7.69
CA ALA A 453 20.19 13.88 8.48
C ALA A 453 20.94 14.99 9.24
N VAL A 454 22.15 14.67 9.72
CA VAL A 454 23.01 15.63 10.40
C VAL A 454 23.48 16.74 9.46
N ALA A 455 24.00 16.38 8.29
CA ALA A 455 24.43 17.32 7.29
C ALA A 455 23.27 18.19 6.76
N ALA A 456 22.05 17.65 6.71
CA ALA A 456 20.84 18.35 6.32
C ALA A 456 20.24 19.23 7.42
N GLY A 457 20.84 19.28 8.61
CA GLY A 457 20.37 20.10 9.73
C GLY A 457 19.04 19.61 10.34
N ILE A 458 18.72 18.32 10.20
CA ILE A 458 17.44 17.73 10.64
C ILE A 458 17.46 17.37 12.15
N GLN A 459 18.58 17.56 12.87
CA GLN A 459 18.56 17.49 14.33
C GLN A 459 17.80 18.68 14.92
N ARG A 460 16.86 18.35 15.81
CA ARG A 460 16.33 19.31 16.79
C ARG A 460 17.38 19.70 17.81
#